data_AF-A0A6S6SY97-F1
#
_entry.id   AF-A0A6S6SY97-F1
#
_cell.length_a   1.000
_cell.length_b   1.000
_cell.length_c   1.000
_cell.angle_alpha   90.00
_cell.angle_beta   90.00
_cell.angle_gamma   90.00
#
_symmetry.space_group_name_H-M   'P 1'
#
loop_
_entity.id
_entity.type
_entity.pdbx_description
1 polymer ?
#
loop_
_entity_poly.entity_id
_entity_poly.type
_entity_poly.pdbx_seq_one_letter_code
_entity_poly.pdbx_strand_id
1 'polypeptide(L)'
;MYTIYLELSEDAGASHKFYEVKVVDTVLTIRYGRIGTDGTVSTKTLATEELAKKEADKKVKAKKKKGYEEAVMGVRKKRAITRRSISSSRSSAKKAPVLWKFKSSSSAFGIYIDKDYCWVGNEAGSVYKLNHQGEVINQYQLPDGVKCIMADGDWIYVGCDDGNVYDLTGKCPRKAYEINEDVDIYWLDINNGLLGVSDSKGGITVINYEDEEQWRKNSKGSSGWMVRCDDVGRVYHGHSGGVSCYYGFNGDNIWNQKTRGGVLFGWRTDETVLAATSNSWLELFDKDGKKIREMKGDSAFYSCATAPHNEFVFGGDDSSSVYCYDQDGKRLWKLATTCGSAFSMQYFEEKIYVVTTDGSLACIDASEEAIKNAEAGQVPEYVDIKAPKKVAIVNSTVLDTVPADVNGVTLKCIKEGSKLRVKVVTEGYHNDWNVQFPKNLRKENAVYVVSEVRESTESGFYRVFGDIYIKN
;
A
#
# COMPACT_ATOMS: atom_id res chain seq x y z
N MET A 1 -17.80 2.36 36.57
CA MET A 1 -17.12 2.57 35.28
C MET A 1 -15.89 3.46 35.51
N TYR A 2 -14.70 2.97 35.16
CA TYR A 2 -13.43 3.69 35.31
C TYR A 2 -12.81 3.84 33.92
N THR A 3 -12.41 5.03 33.50
CA THR A 3 -11.81 5.27 32.18
C THR A 3 -10.74 6.34 32.27
N ILE A 4 -9.55 6.05 31.75
CA ILE A 4 -8.43 7.00 31.64
C ILE A 4 -7.96 6.99 30.19
N TYR A 5 -7.88 8.17 29.59
CA TYR A 5 -7.36 8.37 28.25
C TYR A 5 -6.06 9.19 28.35
N LEU A 6 -5.01 8.64 27.77
CA LEU A 6 -3.68 9.24 27.75
C LEU A 6 -3.23 9.49 26.32
N GLU A 7 -2.45 10.54 26.10
CA GLU A 7 -1.77 10.82 24.84
C GLU A 7 -0.27 11.00 25.04
N LEU A 8 0.52 10.60 24.04
CA LEU A 8 1.93 10.97 23.90
C LEU A 8 2.09 11.57 22.51
N SER A 9 2.37 12.87 22.46
CA SER A 9 2.57 13.62 21.22
C SER A 9 3.81 14.47 21.33
N GLU A 10 4.74 14.30 20.40
CA GLU A 10 5.98 15.07 20.33
C GLU A 10 5.91 15.98 19.08
N ASP A 11 6.15 17.29 19.26
CA ASP A 11 5.99 18.28 18.16
C ASP A 11 7.01 18.08 17.03
N ALA A 12 8.23 17.66 17.35
CA ALA A 12 9.28 17.31 16.41
C ALA A 12 9.66 15.81 16.46
N GLY A 13 8.95 15.03 17.27
CA GLY A 13 9.28 13.63 17.56
C GLY A 13 8.38 12.61 16.86
N ALA A 14 8.79 11.36 17.00
CA ALA A 14 8.16 10.21 16.37
C ALA A 14 6.73 9.98 16.89
N SER A 15 6.46 10.24 18.17
CA SER A 15 5.24 9.77 18.83
C SER A 15 4.03 10.69 18.61
N HIS A 16 2.88 10.10 18.26
CA HIS A 16 1.58 10.78 18.18
C HIS A 16 0.42 9.79 18.39
N LYS A 17 0.39 9.21 19.58
CA LYS A 17 -0.45 8.07 19.95
C LYS A 17 -1.29 8.33 21.18
N PHE A 18 -2.39 7.58 21.26
CA PHE A 18 -3.20 7.49 22.44
C PHE A 18 -3.10 6.12 23.11
N TYR A 19 -3.45 6.10 24.39
CA TYR A 19 -3.62 4.89 25.18
C TYR A 19 -4.79 5.10 26.14
N GLU A 20 -5.84 4.32 25.95
CA GLU A 20 -7.03 4.34 26.77
C GLU A 20 -7.12 3.06 27.58
N VAL A 21 -7.50 3.21 28.84
CA VAL A 21 -7.82 2.12 29.73
C VAL A 21 -9.23 2.31 30.25
N LYS A 22 -10.08 1.30 30.10
CA LYS A 22 -11.47 1.29 30.54
C LYS A 22 -11.75 0.03 31.34
N VAL A 23 -12.37 0.18 32.51
CA VAL A 23 -12.84 -0.93 33.34
C VAL A 23 -14.36 -0.84 33.49
N VAL A 24 -15.03 -1.92 33.15
CA VAL A 24 -16.45 -2.17 33.36
C VAL A 24 -16.56 -3.51 34.07
N ASP A 25 -17.07 -3.51 35.30
CA ASP A 25 -17.12 -4.67 36.18
C ASP A 25 -15.75 -5.38 36.27
N THR A 26 -15.69 -6.65 35.87
CA THR A 26 -14.46 -7.45 35.89
C THR A 26 -13.63 -7.35 34.60
N VAL A 27 -14.07 -6.56 33.62
CA VAL A 27 -13.47 -6.49 32.29
C VAL A 27 -12.60 -5.25 32.14
N LEU A 28 -11.31 -5.48 31.93
CA LEU A 28 -10.32 -4.48 31.53
C LEU A 28 -10.26 -4.40 30.00
N THR A 29 -10.59 -3.24 29.44
CA THR A 29 -10.43 -2.91 28.02
C THR A 29 -9.30 -1.91 27.86
N ILE A 30 -8.40 -2.18 26.93
CA ILE A 30 -7.31 -1.29 26.55
C ILE A 30 -7.48 -0.96 25.07
N ARG A 31 -7.43 0.32 24.73
CA ARG A 31 -7.44 0.79 23.34
C ARG A 31 -6.21 1.65 23.09
N TYR A 32 -5.53 1.45 21.97
CA TYR A 32 -4.31 2.20 21.66
C TYR A 32 -4.10 2.32 20.16
N GLY A 33 -3.45 3.40 19.72
CA GLY A 33 -3.17 3.63 18.31
C GLY A 33 -2.78 5.08 18.04
N ARG A 34 -2.78 5.45 16.76
CA ARG A 34 -2.59 6.85 16.33
C ARG A 34 -3.74 7.72 16.83
N ILE A 35 -3.43 8.93 17.29
CA ILE A 35 -4.46 9.89 17.73
C ILE A 35 -5.41 10.20 16.58
N GLY A 36 -6.72 10.21 16.88
CA GLY A 36 -7.78 10.42 15.89
C GLY A 36 -8.16 9.16 15.09
N THR A 37 -7.69 7.97 15.48
CA THR A 37 -8.12 6.68 14.92
C THR A 37 -8.86 5.85 15.97
N ASP A 38 -9.58 4.82 15.54
CA ASP A 38 -10.20 3.85 16.46
C ASP A 38 -9.15 3.04 17.22
N GLY A 39 -7.96 2.88 16.63
CA GLY A 39 -6.85 2.11 17.18
C GLY A 39 -7.15 0.61 17.28
N THR A 40 -6.36 -0.08 18.08
CA THR A 40 -6.47 -1.50 18.39
C THR A 40 -7.04 -1.68 19.79
N VAL A 41 -8.00 -2.61 19.94
CA VAL A 41 -8.67 -2.92 21.21
C VAL A 41 -8.21 -4.29 21.72
N SER A 42 -7.94 -4.38 23.02
CA SER A 42 -7.66 -5.62 23.73
C SER A 42 -8.50 -5.67 25.01
N THR A 43 -9.10 -6.83 25.27
CA THR A 43 -9.93 -7.06 26.46
C THR A 43 -9.37 -8.20 27.31
N LYS A 44 -9.43 -8.04 28.63
CA LYS A 44 -9.06 -9.07 29.60
C LYS A 44 -10.10 -9.09 30.71
N THR A 45 -10.69 -10.26 30.97
CA THR A 45 -11.55 -10.49 32.13
C THR A 45 -10.71 -10.92 33.32
N LEU A 46 -10.96 -10.33 34.49
CA LEU A 46 -10.32 -10.67 35.75
C LEU A 46 -11.35 -11.25 36.74
N ALA A 47 -10.90 -11.77 37.87
CA ALA A 47 -11.81 -12.40 38.83
C ALA A 47 -12.73 -11.40 39.56
N THR A 48 -12.25 -10.17 39.79
CA THR A 48 -12.98 -9.11 40.49
C THR A 48 -12.73 -7.74 39.85
N GLU A 49 -13.66 -6.79 40.06
CA GLU A 49 -13.50 -5.40 39.60
C GLU A 49 -12.26 -4.73 40.21
N GLU A 50 -11.96 -5.02 41.49
CA GLU A 50 -10.79 -4.48 42.19
C GLU A 50 -9.48 -4.91 41.55
N LEU A 51 -9.38 -6.19 41.14
CA LEU A 51 -8.23 -6.70 40.40
C LEU A 51 -8.12 -6.05 39.02
N ALA A 52 -9.25 -5.81 38.34
CA ALA A 52 -9.27 -5.12 37.06
C ALA A 52 -8.78 -3.67 37.18
N LYS A 53 -9.24 -2.93 38.21
CA LYS A 53 -8.75 -1.57 38.53
C LYS A 53 -7.26 -1.56 38.87
N LYS A 54 -6.78 -2.51 39.69
CA LYS A 54 -5.36 -2.59 40.04
C LYS A 54 -4.46 -2.85 38.82
N GLU A 55 -4.88 -3.72 37.91
CA GLU A 55 -4.17 -3.95 36.65
C GLU A 55 -4.25 -2.71 35.73
N ALA A 56 -5.40 -2.04 35.66
CA ALA A 56 -5.57 -0.79 34.93
C ALA A 56 -4.60 0.29 35.41
N ASP A 57 -4.55 0.55 36.72
CA ASP A 57 -3.64 1.52 37.32
C ASP A 57 -2.16 1.19 37.04
N LYS A 58 -1.81 -0.10 37.05
CA LYS A 58 -0.46 -0.56 36.70
C LYS A 58 -0.12 -0.21 35.24
N LYS A 59 -1.05 -0.41 34.30
CA LYS A 59 -0.87 -0.04 32.88
C LYS A 59 -0.75 1.46 32.70
N VAL A 60 -1.61 2.24 33.35
CA VAL A 60 -1.59 3.71 33.33
C VAL A 60 -0.27 4.24 33.88
N LYS A 61 0.17 3.79 35.06
CA LYS A 61 1.46 4.20 35.65
C LYS A 61 2.64 3.85 34.74
N ALA A 62 2.63 2.68 34.10
CA ALA A 62 3.67 2.29 33.16
C ALA A 62 3.71 3.20 31.92
N LYS A 63 2.56 3.67 31.43
CA LYS A 63 2.48 4.60 30.29
C LYS A 63 2.87 6.02 30.67
N LYS A 64 2.45 6.52 31.83
CA LYS A 64 2.90 7.82 32.35
C LYS A 64 4.43 7.89 32.51
N LYS A 65 5.07 6.80 32.98
CA LYS A 65 6.54 6.69 33.01
C LYS A 65 7.20 6.76 31.63
N LYS A 66 6.47 6.47 30.55
CA LYS A 66 6.92 6.59 29.15
C LYS A 66 6.55 7.94 28.53
N GLY A 67 6.19 8.93 29.35
CA GLY A 67 5.87 10.29 28.89
C GLY A 67 4.42 10.51 28.46
N TYR A 68 3.53 9.54 28.61
CA TYR A 68 2.11 9.75 28.31
C TYR A 68 1.46 10.66 29.35
N GLU A 69 0.64 11.59 28.89
CA GLU A 69 -0.08 12.55 29.71
C GLU A 69 -1.58 12.30 29.63
N GLU A 70 -2.32 12.64 30.68
CA GLU A 70 -3.79 12.61 30.60
C GLU A 70 -4.28 13.64 29.60
N ALA A 71 -5.22 13.24 28.76
CA ALA A 71 -5.75 14.06 27.70
C ALA A 71 -7.26 13.87 27.57
N VAL A 72 -7.91 14.77 26.82
CA VAL A 72 -9.32 14.64 26.46
C VAL A 72 -9.39 14.21 25.00
N MET A 73 -10.02 13.06 24.76
CA MET A 73 -10.17 12.50 23.43
C MET A 73 -10.84 13.52 22.48
N GLY A 74 -10.23 13.74 21.31
CA GLY A 74 -10.72 14.64 20.27
C GLY A 74 -10.23 16.10 20.37
N VAL A 75 -9.59 16.49 21.49
CA VAL A 75 -8.96 17.81 21.61
C VAL A 75 -7.71 17.88 20.75
N ARG A 76 -6.79 16.91 20.89
CA ARG A 76 -5.62 16.83 20.01
C ARG A 76 -6.03 16.28 18.64
N LYS A 77 -5.61 16.95 17.58
CA LYS A 77 -5.92 16.55 16.21
C LYS A 77 -4.95 15.47 15.74
N LYS A 78 -5.46 14.58 14.86
CA LYS A 78 -4.64 13.64 14.09
C LYS A 78 -3.50 14.41 13.40
N ARG A 79 -2.29 13.88 13.45
CA ARG A 79 -1.14 14.42 12.72
C ARG A 79 -1.49 14.50 11.23
N ALA A 80 -1.22 15.66 10.63
CA ALA A 80 -1.44 15.84 9.20
C ALA A 80 -0.54 14.88 8.42
N ILE A 81 -1.13 14.22 7.43
CA ILE A 81 -0.39 13.38 6.48
C ILE A 81 0.11 14.30 5.39
N THR A 82 1.39 14.19 5.04
CA THR A 82 1.91 14.99 3.95
C THR A 82 1.42 14.39 2.63
N ARG A 83 0.50 15.10 1.99
CA ARG A 83 0.13 14.81 0.59
C ARG A 83 0.98 15.68 -0.31
N ARG A 84 1.47 15.09 -1.40
CA ARG A 84 2.19 15.86 -2.41
C ARG A 84 1.24 16.94 -2.95
N SER A 85 1.66 18.20 -2.91
CA SER A 85 1.02 19.22 -3.73
C SER A 85 1.38 18.92 -5.18
N ILE A 86 0.37 18.57 -5.97
CA ILE A 86 0.57 18.21 -7.36
C ILE A 86 -0.08 19.25 -8.25
N SER A 87 0.76 19.95 -9.02
CA SER A 87 0.30 20.81 -10.10
C SER A 87 -0.08 19.96 -11.30
N SER A 88 -1.24 20.24 -11.89
CA SER A 88 -1.67 19.62 -13.13
C SER A 88 -2.03 20.72 -14.11
N SER A 89 -1.41 20.69 -15.28
CA SER A 89 -1.76 21.59 -16.38
C SER A 89 -2.35 20.79 -17.55
N ARG A 90 -3.15 21.47 -18.37
CA ARG A 90 -3.76 20.85 -19.54
C ARG A 90 -2.70 20.67 -20.63
N SER A 91 -2.69 19.49 -21.25
CA SER A 91 -1.81 19.22 -22.40
C SER A 91 -2.20 20.02 -23.63
N SER A 92 -1.19 20.43 -24.40
CA SER A 92 -1.32 20.96 -25.76
C SER A 92 -1.16 19.89 -26.86
N ALA A 93 -0.90 18.64 -26.49
CA ALA A 93 -0.74 17.54 -27.44
C ALA A 93 -2.09 17.09 -28.04
N LYS A 94 -2.03 16.26 -29.08
CA LYS A 94 -3.20 15.58 -29.64
C LYS A 94 -3.80 14.63 -28.60
N LYS A 95 -5.11 14.38 -28.67
CA LYS A 95 -5.81 13.54 -27.69
C LYS A 95 -5.33 12.09 -27.80
N ALA A 96 -5.17 11.42 -26.67
CA ALA A 96 -4.96 9.98 -26.64
C ALA A 96 -6.26 9.23 -27.03
N PRO A 97 -6.18 8.04 -27.62
CA PRO A 97 -7.33 7.21 -27.94
C PRO A 97 -7.86 6.52 -26.68
N VAL A 98 -8.56 7.30 -25.84
CA VAL A 98 -9.18 6.79 -24.60
C VAL A 98 -10.41 5.96 -24.97
N LEU A 99 -10.50 4.74 -24.45
CA LEU A 99 -11.63 3.83 -24.66
C LEU A 99 -12.75 4.07 -23.63
N TRP A 100 -12.37 4.22 -22.36
CA TRP A 100 -13.30 4.51 -21.27
C TRP A 100 -12.63 5.25 -20.13
N LYS A 101 -13.44 5.93 -19.31
CA LYS A 101 -13.01 6.63 -18.08
C LYS A 101 -13.95 6.28 -16.93
N PHE A 102 -13.41 5.73 -15.87
CA PHE A 102 -14.10 5.51 -14.62
C PHE A 102 -13.83 6.66 -13.63
N LYS A 103 -14.85 7.43 -13.28
CA LYS A 103 -14.78 8.54 -12.33
C LYS A 103 -14.91 8.03 -10.90
N SER A 104 -13.78 7.90 -10.20
CA SER A 104 -13.74 7.42 -8.81
C SER A 104 -14.13 8.48 -7.76
N SER A 105 -14.54 9.69 -8.18
CA SER A 105 -14.98 10.83 -7.34
C SER A 105 -13.91 11.56 -6.49
N SER A 106 -12.65 11.12 -6.53
CA SER A 106 -11.53 11.80 -5.87
C SER A 106 -10.23 11.45 -6.60
N SER A 107 -9.21 12.30 -6.52
CA SER A 107 -7.83 12.01 -6.93
C SER A 107 -7.40 10.58 -6.62
N ALA A 108 -6.80 9.89 -7.60
CA ALA A 108 -6.50 8.45 -7.50
C ALA A 108 -5.02 8.13 -7.73
N PHE A 109 -4.37 7.55 -6.72
CA PHE A 109 -2.97 7.10 -6.78
C PHE A 109 -2.84 5.59 -6.96
N GLY A 110 -3.73 4.83 -6.33
CA GLY A 110 -3.71 3.37 -6.35
C GLY A 110 -4.21 2.84 -7.68
N ILE A 111 -3.38 2.04 -8.36
CA ILE A 111 -3.72 1.31 -9.56
C ILE A 111 -3.05 -0.06 -9.50
N TYR A 112 -3.77 -1.09 -9.93
CA TYR A 112 -3.20 -2.40 -10.23
C TYR A 112 -4.03 -3.04 -11.34
N ILE A 113 -3.38 -3.47 -12.41
CA ILE A 113 -4.03 -4.12 -13.55
C ILE A 113 -3.46 -5.53 -13.63
N ASP A 114 -4.32 -6.53 -13.67
CA ASP A 114 -3.93 -7.90 -13.99
C ASP A 114 -4.69 -8.37 -15.23
N LYS A 115 -4.64 -9.68 -15.51
CA LYS A 115 -5.34 -10.28 -16.65
C LYS A 115 -6.86 -10.35 -16.52
N ASP A 116 -7.36 -10.26 -15.29
CA ASP A 116 -8.76 -10.47 -14.97
C ASP A 116 -9.44 -9.13 -14.62
N TYR A 117 -8.70 -8.18 -14.01
CA TYR A 117 -9.27 -7.00 -13.37
C TYR A 117 -8.40 -5.74 -13.46
N CYS A 118 -9.09 -4.61 -13.39
CA CYS A 118 -8.54 -3.29 -13.20
C CYS A 118 -8.91 -2.76 -11.81
N TRP A 119 -7.93 -2.36 -11.00
CA TRP A 119 -8.14 -1.82 -9.67
C TRP A 119 -7.79 -0.34 -9.60
N VAL A 120 -8.58 0.43 -8.84
CA VAL A 120 -8.31 1.83 -8.56
C VAL A 120 -8.63 2.18 -7.11
N GLY A 121 -7.74 2.96 -6.48
CA GLY A 121 -7.91 3.47 -5.12
C GLY A 121 -7.69 4.98 -5.05
N ASN A 122 -8.59 5.69 -4.36
CA ASN A 122 -8.60 7.14 -4.32
C ASN A 122 -8.31 7.75 -2.93
N GLU A 123 -8.06 9.06 -2.90
CA GLU A 123 -7.76 9.82 -1.67
C GLU A 123 -8.93 9.94 -0.69
N ALA A 124 -10.14 9.53 -1.08
CA ALA A 124 -11.32 9.43 -0.20
C ALA A 124 -11.47 8.03 0.43
N GLY A 125 -10.51 7.14 0.19
CA GLY A 125 -10.45 5.78 0.73
C GLY A 125 -11.32 4.76 0.00
N SER A 126 -11.90 5.13 -1.14
CA SER A 126 -12.67 4.18 -1.95
C SER A 126 -11.73 3.37 -2.83
N VAL A 127 -11.96 2.06 -2.88
CA VAL A 127 -11.26 1.11 -3.75
C VAL A 127 -12.29 0.43 -4.63
N TYR A 128 -12.04 0.36 -5.93
CA TYR A 128 -12.92 -0.28 -6.90
C TYR A 128 -12.15 -1.37 -7.65
N LYS A 129 -12.82 -2.50 -7.85
CA LYS A 129 -12.40 -3.59 -8.72
C LYS A 129 -13.30 -3.60 -9.94
N LEU A 130 -12.73 -3.47 -11.12
CA LEU A 130 -13.43 -3.40 -12.39
C LEU A 130 -12.97 -4.51 -13.33
N ASN A 131 -13.75 -4.85 -14.34
CA ASN A 131 -13.24 -5.60 -15.49
C ASN A 131 -12.56 -4.65 -16.49
N HIS A 132 -11.98 -5.20 -17.55
CA HIS A 132 -11.28 -4.42 -18.59
C HIS A 132 -12.20 -3.55 -19.47
N GLN A 133 -13.52 -3.70 -19.34
CA GLN A 133 -14.53 -2.83 -19.97
C GLN A 133 -14.92 -1.66 -19.07
N GLY A 134 -14.37 -1.58 -17.85
CA GLY A 134 -14.64 -0.53 -16.88
C GLY A 134 -15.93 -0.76 -16.07
N GLU A 135 -16.50 -1.96 -16.10
CA GLU A 135 -17.68 -2.30 -15.28
C GLU A 135 -17.23 -2.65 -13.86
N VAL A 136 -17.94 -2.12 -12.86
CA VAL A 136 -17.60 -2.35 -11.45
C VAL A 136 -18.02 -3.76 -11.02
N ILE A 137 -17.04 -4.57 -10.63
CA ILE A 137 -17.20 -5.92 -10.12
C ILE A 137 -17.33 -5.90 -8.59
N ASN A 138 -16.54 -5.07 -7.91
CA ASN A 138 -16.61 -4.93 -6.47
C ASN A 138 -16.13 -3.55 -6.00
N GLN A 139 -16.47 -3.19 -4.76
CA GLN A 139 -16.01 -1.94 -4.14
C GLN A 139 -15.79 -2.09 -2.63
N TYR A 140 -14.84 -1.31 -2.11
CA TYR A 140 -14.47 -1.26 -0.70
C TYR A 140 -14.33 0.19 -0.25
N GLN A 141 -14.48 0.40 1.06
CA GLN A 141 -14.16 1.65 1.71
C GLN A 141 -13.18 1.42 2.85
N LEU A 142 -11.99 2.00 2.72
CA LEU A 142 -10.97 2.05 3.77
C LEU A 142 -11.15 3.27 4.68
N PRO A 143 -10.52 3.30 5.87
CA PRO A 143 -10.70 4.39 6.82
C PRO A 143 -10.17 5.76 6.37
N ASP A 144 -9.21 5.79 5.45
CA ASP A 144 -8.59 7.02 4.93
C ASP A 144 -8.15 6.82 3.46
N GLY A 145 -7.52 7.84 2.86
CA GLY A 145 -7.07 7.84 1.47
C GLY A 145 -6.17 6.66 1.09
N VAL A 146 -6.38 6.12 -0.11
CA VAL A 146 -5.57 5.03 -0.67
C VAL A 146 -4.32 5.61 -1.32
N LYS A 147 -3.15 5.10 -0.91
CA LYS A 147 -1.83 5.51 -1.42
C LYS A 147 -1.38 4.69 -2.62
N CYS A 148 -1.53 3.38 -2.53
CA CYS A 148 -1.16 2.46 -3.60
C CYS A 148 -1.98 1.17 -3.49
N ILE A 149 -2.02 0.42 -4.59
CA ILE A 149 -2.50 -0.96 -4.65
C ILE A 149 -1.31 -1.77 -5.15
N MET A 150 -1.00 -2.87 -4.46
CA MET A 150 0.13 -3.73 -4.73
C MET A 150 -0.39 -5.16 -4.82
N ALA A 151 0.24 -5.97 -5.67
CA ALA A 151 0.04 -7.40 -5.66
C ALA A 151 1.35 -8.10 -5.32
N ASP A 152 1.23 -9.18 -4.56
CA ASP A 152 2.33 -10.09 -4.24
C ASP A 152 1.77 -11.49 -4.50
N GLY A 153 1.97 -11.98 -5.72
CA GLY A 153 1.24 -13.14 -6.26
C GLY A 153 -0.26 -12.86 -6.37
N ASP A 154 -1.07 -13.78 -5.85
CA ASP A 154 -2.55 -13.67 -5.88
C ASP A 154 -3.11 -12.74 -4.78
N TRP A 155 -2.26 -12.17 -3.93
CA TRP A 155 -2.70 -11.31 -2.83
C TRP A 155 -2.76 -9.85 -3.27
N ILE A 156 -3.87 -9.17 -2.98
CA ILE A 156 -4.06 -7.75 -3.24
C ILE A 156 -3.93 -6.95 -1.95
N TYR A 157 -2.89 -6.12 -1.85
CA TYR A 157 -2.65 -5.23 -0.73
C TYR A 157 -2.92 -3.78 -1.08
N VAL A 158 -3.45 -3.02 -0.12
CA VAL A 158 -3.76 -1.59 -0.29
C VAL A 158 -3.14 -0.79 0.84
N GLY A 159 -2.25 0.13 0.49
CA GLY A 159 -1.67 1.10 1.43
C GLY A 159 -2.66 2.23 1.72
N CYS A 160 -2.84 2.57 2.99
CA CYS A 160 -3.83 3.54 3.44
C CYS A 160 -3.19 4.64 4.30
N ASP A 161 -3.71 5.87 4.16
CA ASP A 161 -3.33 7.08 4.89
C ASP A 161 -3.57 6.97 6.40
N ASP A 162 -4.33 5.98 6.87
CA ASP A 162 -4.42 5.66 8.30
C ASP A 162 -3.13 4.99 8.85
N GLY A 163 -2.17 4.73 7.97
CA GLY A 163 -0.88 4.11 8.18
C GLY A 163 -0.93 2.60 8.44
N ASN A 164 -1.92 1.94 7.85
CA ASN A 164 -2.02 0.50 7.77
C ASN A 164 -1.96 0.03 6.29
N VAL A 165 -1.66 -1.26 6.11
CA VAL A 165 -1.82 -1.95 4.84
C VAL A 165 -2.92 -2.99 4.99
N TYR A 166 -3.86 -3.01 4.05
CA TYR A 166 -5.01 -3.91 4.06
C TYR A 166 -4.87 -4.97 2.97
N ASP A 167 -5.08 -6.24 3.31
CA ASP A 167 -5.28 -7.35 2.38
C ASP A 167 -6.76 -7.40 1.96
N LEU A 168 -7.01 -7.32 0.65
CA LEU A 168 -8.33 -7.33 0.01
C LEU A 168 -8.62 -8.63 -0.74
N THR A 169 -7.80 -9.66 -0.56
CA THR A 169 -7.90 -10.95 -1.26
C THR A 169 -9.16 -11.72 -0.86
N GLY A 170 -9.54 -11.68 0.42
CA GLY A 170 -10.75 -12.30 0.96
C GLY A 170 -12.00 -11.44 0.83
N LYS A 171 -13.13 -11.91 1.40
CA LYS A 171 -14.41 -11.18 1.37
C LYS A 171 -14.37 -9.83 2.10
N CYS A 172 -13.53 -9.72 3.12
CA CYS A 172 -13.42 -8.53 3.97
C CYS A 172 -11.96 -8.04 3.98
N PRO A 173 -11.72 -6.72 3.86
CA PRO A 173 -10.39 -6.16 4.09
C PRO A 173 -9.84 -6.57 5.46
N ARG A 174 -8.63 -7.14 5.48
CA ARG A 174 -7.92 -7.52 6.71
C ARG A 174 -6.66 -6.69 6.89
N LYS A 175 -6.38 -6.23 8.11
CA LYS A 175 -5.15 -5.49 8.38
C LYS A 175 -3.95 -6.43 8.27
N ALA A 176 -3.14 -6.26 7.23
CA ALA A 176 -1.94 -7.05 6.99
C ALA A 176 -0.73 -6.48 7.75
N TYR A 177 -0.56 -5.15 7.71
CA TYR A 177 0.55 -4.45 8.36
C TYR A 177 0.08 -3.19 9.09
N GLU A 178 0.74 -2.87 10.21
CA GLU A 178 0.58 -1.63 10.96
C GLU A 178 1.92 -0.90 11.00
N ILE A 179 2.06 0.09 10.12
CA ILE A 179 3.30 0.85 9.98
C ILE A 179 3.46 1.73 11.21
N ASN A 180 4.70 1.98 11.65
CA ASN A 180 4.96 2.88 12.76
C ASN A 180 4.41 4.29 12.50
N GLU A 181 3.93 4.96 13.54
CA GLU A 181 3.27 6.28 13.46
C GLU A 181 4.20 7.44 13.10
N ASP A 182 5.51 7.23 13.24
CA ASP A 182 6.54 8.20 12.91
C ASP A 182 6.94 8.18 11.42
N VAL A 183 6.43 7.20 10.67
CA VAL A 183 6.57 7.09 9.23
C VAL A 183 5.45 7.88 8.56
N ASP A 184 5.79 9.00 7.94
CA ASP A 184 4.90 9.78 7.08
C ASP A 184 4.96 9.21 5.67
N ILE A 185 4.09 8.23 5.40
CA ILE A 185 4.20 7.30 4.27
C ILE A 185 4.01 8.02 2.93
N TYR A 186 4.97 7.82 2.02
CA TYR A 186 4.90 8.30 0.64
C TYR A 186 4.62 7.17 -0.36
N TRP A 187 5.32 6.04 -0.23
CA TRP A 187 5.15 4.90 -1.13
C TRP A 187 5.35 3.56 -0.41
N LEU A 188 4.73 2.51 -0.95
CA LEU A 188 4.88 1.15 -0.45
C LEU A 188 5.00 0.17 -1.63
N ASP A 189 5.74 -0.90 -1.42
CA ASP A 189 5.70 -2.09 -2.27
C ASP A 189 5.91 -3.34 -1.41
N ILE A 190 5.38 -4.48 -1.86
CA ILE A 190 5.46 -5.74 -1.14
C ILE A 190 5.80 -6.86 -2.12
N ASN A 191 6.71 -7.73 -1.71
CA ASN A 191 6.98 -8.96 -2.43
C ASN A 191 7.40 -10.08 -1.48
N ASN A 192 6.88 -11.30 -1.67
CA ASN A 192 7.12 -12.44 -0.79
C ASN A 192 6.91 -12.13 0.70
N GLY A 193 5.90 -11.32 1.04
CA GLY A 193 5.60 -10.88 2.41
C GLY A 193 6.60 -9.90 3.02
N LEU A 194 7.60 -9.43 2.25
CA LEU A 194 8.51 -8.37 2.63
C LEU A 194 7.96 -7.02 2.16
N LEU A 195 7.53 -6.19 3.11
CA LEU A 195 6.98 -4.86 2.84
C LEU A 195 8.08 -3.80 2.96
N GLY A 196 8.30 -3.03 1.89
CA GLY A 196 9.10 -1.82 1.92
C GLY A 196 8.21 -0.58 2.00
N VAL A 197 8.59 0.39 2.85
CA VAL A 197 7.83 1.62 3.08
C VAL A 197 8.77 2.82 3.03
N SER A 198 8.54 3.75 2.11
CA SER A 198 9.27 5.02 2.06
C SER A 198 8.47 6.16 2.65
N ASP A 199 9.18 7.18 3.14
CA ASP A 199 8.57 8.30 3.84
C ASP A 199 8.94 9.68 3.28
N SER A 200 8.26 10.71 3.81
CA SER A 200 8.40 12.10 3.39
C SER A 200 9.79 12.69 3.58
N LYS A 201 10.58 12.15 4.53
CA LYS A 201 11.96 12.53 4.83
C LYS A 201 12.97 11.74 4.01
N GLY A 202 12.53 10.87 3.10
CA GLY A 202 13.41 10.01 2.32
C GLY A 202 14.00 8.88 3.17
N GLY A 203 13.31 8.46 4.22
CA GLY A 203 13.56 7.22 4.93
C GLY A 203 12.96 6.01 4.22
N ILE A 204 13.51 4.84 4.54
CA ILE A 204 13.03 3.52 4.10
C ILE A 204 12.97 2.61 5.32
N THR A 205 11.81 1.98 5.50
CA THR A 205 11.54 0.97 6.51
C THR A 205 11.19 -0.35 5.83
N VAL A 206 11.76 -1.45 6.32
CA VAL A 206 11.42 -2.80 5.82
C VAL A 206 10.77 -3.61 6.94
N ILE A 207 9.66 -4.26 6.62
CA ILE A 207 8.78 -4.96 7.55
C ILE A 207 8.56 -6.39 7.01
N ASN A 208 8.76 -7.41 7.84
CA ASN A 208 8.57 -8.80 7.43
C ASN A 208 7.10 -9.24 7.52
N TYR A 209 6.80 -10.45 7.05
CA TYR A 209 5.47 -11.05 7.02
C TYR A 209 4.77 -11.19 8.40
N GLU A 210 5.53 -11.07 9.50
CA GLU A 210 4.99 -11.02 10.86
C GLU A 210 4.63 -9.58 11.28
N ASP A 211 4.61 -8.63 10.35
CA ASP A 211 4.42 -7.20 10.61
C ASP A 211 5.49 -6.65 11.58
N GLU A 212 6.73 -7.12 11.45
CA GLU A 212 7.84 -6.70 12.32
C GLU A 212 8.83 -5.85 11.53
N GLU A 213 9.09 -4.63 12.02
CA GLU A 213 10.15 -3.77 11.47
C GLU A 213 11.49 -4.50 11.61
N GLN A 214 12.13 -4.78 10.48
CA GLN A 214 13.45 -5.42 10.43
C GLN A 214 14.55 -4.38 10.62
N TRP A 215 14.43 -3.27 9.90
CA TRP A 215 15.34 -2.14 9.98
C TRP A 215 14.70 -0.89 9.36
N ARG A 216 15.33 0.25 9.65
CA ARG A 216 15.01 1.55 9.09
C ARG A 216 16.28 2.32 8.79
N LYS A 217 16.31 3.04 7.66
CA LYS A 217 17.44 3.89 7.25
C LYS A 217 16.96 5.20 6.66
N ASN A 218 17.76 6.24 6.85
CA ASN A 218 17.63 7.49 6.08
C ASN A 218 18.47 7.38 4.82
N SER A 219 17.90 7.77 3.67
CA SER A 219 18.68 7.95 2.45
C SER A 219 19.53 9.22 2.52
N LYS A 220 20.33 9.47 1.48
CA LYS A 220 21.04 10.74 1.30
C LYS A 220 20.16 11.87 0.76
N GLY A 221 18.89 11.60 0.49
CA GLY A 221 17.92 12.58 0.03
C GLY A 221 16.73 12.70 0.97
N SER A 222 15.68 13.31 0.46
CA SER A 222 14.38 13.52 1.07
C SER A 222 13.28 12.95 0.16
N SER A 223 12.04 12.88 0.64
CA SER A 223 10.87 12.54 -0.19
C SER A 223 11.03 11.22 -0.98
N GLY A 224 10.85 10.09 -0.30
CA GLY A 224 10.94 8.77 -0.93
C GLY A 224 9.67 8.44 -1.72
N TRP A 225 9.62 8.78 -3.01
CA TRP A 225 8.44 8.59 -3.87
C TRP A 225 8.44 7.25 -4.64
N MET A 226 9.37 6.37 -4.33
CA MET A 226 9.47 5.07 -4.97
C MET A 226 10.02 4.06 -3.98
N VAL A 227 9.29 2.96 -3.83
CA VAL A 227 9.81 1.69 -3.30
C VAL A 227 9.41 0.61 -4.30
N ARG A 228 10.35 -0.29 -4.61
CA ARG A 228 10.07 -1.53 -5.34
C ARG A 228 10.79 -2.70 -4.69
N CYS A 229 10.11 -3.82 -4.53
CA CYS A 229 10.66 -5.04 -3.97
C CYS A 229 10.82 -6.11 -5.08
N ASP A 230 11.91 -6.88 -5.03
CA ASP A 230 12.10 -8.03 -5.94
C ASP A 230 12.02 -9.38 -5.23
N ASP A 231 12.07 -10.45 -6.02
CA ASP A 231 11.88 -11.84 -5.56
C ASP A 231 13.00 -12.32 -4.66
N VAL A 232 14.22 -11.81 -4.86
CA VAL A 232 15.40 -12.14 -4.07
C VAL A 232 15.61 -11.19 -2.88
N GLY A 233 14.64 -10.32 -2.61
CA GLY A 233 14.61 -9.43 -1.45
C GLY A 233 15.40 -8.13 -1.59
N ARG A 234 15.74 -7.67 -2.79
CA ARG A 234 16.24 -6.29 -3.00
C ARG A 234 15.10 -5.28 -2.85
N VAL A 235 15.43 -4.14 -2.29
CA VAL A 235 14.52 -3.01 -2.09
C VAL A 235 15.10 -1.77 -2.78
N TYR A 236 14.44 -1.35 -3.86
CA TYR A 236 14.82 -0.18 -4.65
C TYR A 236 14.05 1.03 -4.15
N HIS A 237 14.78 2.03 -3.64
CA HIS A 237 14.23 3.20 -3.00
C HIS A 237 14.62 4.46 -3.78
N GLY A 238 13.64 5.12 -4.38
CA GLY A 238 13.82 6.38 -5.11
C GLY A 238 13.43 7.58 -4.26
N HIS A 239 14.35 8.53 -4.16
CA HIS A 239 14.25 9.74 -3.35
C HIS A 239 14.79 10.95 -4.10
N SER A 240 14.79 12.13 -3.48
CA SER A 240 15.22 13.39 -4.13
C SER A 240 16.70 13.41 -4.58
N GLY A 241 17.50 12.47 -4.10
CA GLY A 241 18.92 12.33 -4.44
C GLY A 241 19.22 11.28 -5.52
N GLY A 242 18.22 10.48 -5.94
CA GLY A 242 18.41 9.36 -6.86
C GLY A 242 17.75 8.08 -6.40
N VAL A 243 18.30 6.95 -6.85
CA VAL A 243 17.84 5.60 -6.51
C VAL A 243 18.91 4.91 -5.67
N SER A 244 18.50 4.33 -4.55
CA SER A 244 19.34 3.47 -3.71
C SER A 244 18.76 2.07 -3.72
N CYS A 245 19.61 1.04 -3.74
CA CYS A 245 19.19 -0.35 -3.59
C CYS A 245 19.75 -0.93 -2.30
N TYR A 246 18.90 -1.62 -1.56
CA TYR A 246 19.24 -2.28 -0.30
C TYR A 246 18.89 -3.76 -0.35
N TYR A 247 19.60 -4.59 0.40
CA TYR A 247 19.16 -5.94 0.68
C TYR A 247 18.15 -5.91 1.82
N GLY A 248 16.93 -6.36 1.55
CA GLY A 248 15.76 -6.23 2.41
C GLY A 248 15.87 -6.95 3.75
N PHE A 249 16.63 -8.04 3.84
CA PHE A 249 16.72 -8.83 5.06
C PHE A 249 17.67 -8.26 6.12
N ASN A 250 18.70 -7.49 5.73
CA ASN A 250 19.69 -6.94 6.66
C ASN A 250 19.94 -5.43 6.49
N GLY A 251 19.39 -4.82 5.44
CA GLY A 251 19.50 -3.41 5.13
C GLY A 251 20.81 -3.00 4.45
N ASP A 252 21.67 -3.95 4.07
CA ASP A 252 22.93 -3.64 3.40
C ASP A 252 22.68 -2.83 2.14
N ASN A 253 23.49 -1.78 1.93
CA ASN A 253 23.40 -0.99 0.72
C ASN A 253 24.12 -1.73 -0.41
N ILE A 254 23.39 -2.04 -1.48
CA ILE A 254 23.92 -2.73 -2.66
C ILE A 254 24.53 -1.71 -3.61
N TRP A 255 23.78 -0.65 -3.94
CA TRP A 255 24.27 0.43 -4.80
C TRP A 255 23.48 1.73 -4.58
N ASN A 256 24.03 2.84 -5.07
CA ASN A 256 23.33 4.13 -5.15
C ASN A 256 23.62 4.77 -6.51
N GLN A 257 22.60 5.34 -7.13
CA GLN A 257 22.72 6.10 -8.37
C GLN A 257 22.04 7.45 -8.28
N LYS A 258 22.71 8.48 -8.81
CA LYS A 258 22.10 9.81 -8.96
C LYS A 258 21.21 9.83 -10.19
N THR A 259 20.07 10.49 -10.06
CA THR A 259 19.17 10.82 -11.15
C THR A 259 19.24 12.31 -11.50
N ARG A 260 18.73 12.67 -12.68
CA ARG A 260 18.52 14.04 -13.12
C ARG A 260 17.22 14.55 -12.50
N GLY A 261 17.34 15.24 -11.37
CA GLY A 261 16.20 15.65 -10.56
C GLY A 261 15.78 14.58 -9.57
N GLY A 262 14.87 14.93 -8.67
CA GLY A 262 14.38 14.00 -7.65
C GLY A 262 13.48 12.93 -8.25
N VAL A 263 13.55 11.71 -7.74
CA VAL A 263 12.63 10.63 -8.14
C VAL A 263 11.22 10.96 -7.63
N LEU A 264 10.24 10.79 -8.51
CA LEU A 264 8.82 11.10 -8.26
C LEU A 264 7.91 9.89 -8.39
N PHE A 265 8.37 8.83 -9.06
CA PHE A 265 7.69 7.56 -9.20
C PHE A 265 8.69 6.52 -9.73
N GLY A 266 8.39 5.23 -9.52
CA GLY A 266 9.19 4.15 -10.07
C GLY A 266 8.39 2.97 -10.58
N TRP A 267 8.94 2.32 -11.60
CA TRP A 267 8.46 1.05 -12.13
C TRP A 267 9.57 0.00 -12.08
N ARG A 268 9.20 -1.27 -11.94
CA ARG A 268 10.15 -2.40 -11.94
C ARG A 268 9.67 -3.46 -12.92
N THR A 269 10.63 -4.09 -13.58
CA THR A 269 10.50 -5.44 -14.16
C THR A 269 11.52 -6.35 -13.48
N ASP A 270 11.51 -7.64 -13.79
CA ASP A 270 12.43 -8.61 -13.18
C ASP A 270 13.91 -8.16 -13.24
N GLU A 271 14.30 -7.53 -14.35
CA GLU A 271 15.69 -7.18 -14.62
C GLU A 271 16.03 -5.69 -14.44
N THR A 272 15.02 -4.82 -14.38
CA THR A 272 15.25 -3.37 -14.47
C THR A 272 14.37 -2.54 -13.54
N VAL A 273 14.87 -1.36 -13.19
CA VAL A 273 14.15 -0.34 -12.44
C VAL A 273 14.16 0.96 -13.22
N LEU A 274 12.97 1.52 -13.41
CA LEU A 274 12.74 2.77 -14.11
C LEU A 274 12.36 3.86 -13.11
N ALA A 275 13.06 4.99 -13.15
CA ALA A 275 12.77 6.15 -12.33
C ALA A 275 12.20 7.30 -13.18
N ALA A 276 11.05 7.83 -12.78
CA ALA A 276 10.49 9.08 -13.30
C ALA A 276 10.91 10.25 -12.42
N THR A 277 11.37 11.36 -13.02
CA THR A 277 12.02 12.45 -12.26
C THR A 277 11.40 13.82 -12.44
N SER A 278 11.70 14.71 -11.48
CA SER A 278 11.26 16.10 -11.46
C SER A 278 11.83 16.97 -12.58
N ASN A 279 12.91 16.55 -13.26
CA ASN A 279 13.57 17.34 -14.30
C ASN A 279 13.32 16.75 -15.69
N SER A 280 12.17 16.13 -15.88
CA SER A 280 11.68 15.62 -17.18
C SER A 280 12.50 14.47 -17.74
N TRP A 281 13.03 13.60 -16.88
CA TRP A 281 13.74 12.40 -17.29
C TRP A 281 13.04 11.13 -16.82
N LEU A 282 13.05 10.12 -17.69
CA LEU A 282 12.92 8.72 -17.31
C LEU A 282 14.30 8.09 -17.39
N GLU A 283 14.73 7.40 -16.34
CA GLU A 283 16.05 6.77 -16.26
C GLU A 283 15.91 5.29 -15.90
N LEU A 284 16.39 4.42 -16.79
CA LEU A 284 16.33 2.97 -16.64
C LEU A 284 17.67 2.43 -16.14
N PHE A 285 17.62 1.63 -15.08
CA PHE A 285 18.76 0.97 -14.47
C PHE A 285 18.58 -0.55 -14.53
N ASP A 286 19.66 -1.30 -14.66
CA ASP A 286 19.63 -2.75 -14.40
C ASP A 286 19.56 -3.02 -12.88
N LYS A 287 19.33 -4.29 -12.52
CA LYS A 287 19.27 -4.74 -11.12
C LYS A 287 20.53 -4.41 -10.31
N ASP A 288 21.68 -4.25 -10.96
CA ASP A 288 22.99 -3.98 -10.34
C ASP A 288 23.34 -2.48 -10.36
N GLY A 289 22.38 -1.64 -10.78
CA GLY A 289 22.45 -0.19 -10.70
C GLY A 289 23.16 0.46 -11.87
N LYS A 290 23.51 -0.26 -12.95
CA LYS A 290 24.06 0.37 -14.15
C LYS A 290 22.93 1.07 -14.89
N LYS A 291 23.15 2.34 -15.25
CA LYS A 291 22.22 3.09 -16.10
C LYS A 291 22.26 2.51 -17.51
N ILE A 292 21.11 2.03 -17.99
CA ILE A 292 20.92 1.45 -19.33
C ILE A 292 20.47 2.53 -20.32
N ARG A 293 19.52 3.39 -19.93
CA ARG A 293 18.83 4.30 -20.85
C ARG A 293 18.37 5.58 -20.14
N GLU A 294 18.38 6.69 -20.87
CA GLU A 294 17.81 7.98 -20.46
C GLU A 294 16.82 8.44 -21.53
N MET A 295 15.61 8.84 -21.13
CA MET A 295 14.58 9.33 -22.04
C MET A 295 14.06 10.68 -21.56
N LYS A 296 14.13 11.68 -22.43
CA LYS A 296 13.76 13.06 -22.09
C LYS A 296 12.31 13.36 -22.46
N GLY A 297 11.56 13.92 -21.51
CA GLY A 297 10.23 14.48 -21.70
C GLY A 297 10.26 16.00 -21.79
N ASP A 298 9.07 16.60 -21.85
CA ASP A 298 8.93 18.06 -21.91
C ASP A 298 8.68 18.68 -20.52
N SER A 299 8.25 17.89 -19.54
CA SER A 299 7.98 18.32 -18.15
C SER A 299 8.20 17.19 -17.14
N ALA A 300 8.07 17.49 -15.84
CA ALA A 300 8.27 16.55 -14.75
C ALA A 300 7.39 15.30 -14.90
N PHE A 301 7.99 14.11 -14.81
CA PHE A 301 7.26 12.85 -14.88
C PHE A 301 6.74 12.46 -13.51
N TYR A 302 5.43 12.23 -13.42
CA TYR A 302 4.74 11.80 -12.19
C TYR A 302 4.47 10.31 -12.15
N SER A 303 4.55 9.63 -13.29
CA SER A 303 4.34 8.20 -13.39
C SER A 303 5.12 7.63 -14.57
N CYS A 304 5.41 6.34 -14.51
CA CYS A 304 6.01 5.58 -15.59
C CYS A 304 5.59 4.12 -15.52
N ALA A 305 5.67 3.43 -16.65
CA ALA A 305 5.48 1.99 -16.78
C ALA A 305 6.26 1.49 -18.00
N THR A 306 6.37 0.17 -18.14
CA THR A 306 6.98 -0.45 -19.32
C THR A 306 6.11 -1.57 -19.85
N ALA A 307 6.19 -1.81 -21.16
CA ALA A 307 5.77 -3.07 -21.75
C ALA A 307 6.76 -4.19 -21.34
N PRO A 308 6.38 -5.48 -21.47
CA PRO A 308 7.29 -6.59 -21.23
C PRO A 308 8.65 -6.40 -21.90
N HIS A 309 9.72 -6.81 -21.21
CA HIS A 309 11.11 -6.65 -21.67
C HIS A 309 11.54 -5.21 -21.99
N ASN A 310 10.80 -4.20 -21.53
CA ASN A 310 11.03 -2.78 -21.83
C ASN A 310 11.00 -2.46 -23.33
N GLU A 311 10.19 -3.21 -24.10
CA GLU A 311 9.97 -2.95 -25.52
C GLU A 311 9.50 -1.51 -25.75
N PHE A 312 8.56 -1.08 -24.91
CA PHE A 312 8.11 0.30 -24.80
C PHE A 312 8.28 0.80 -23.38
N VAL A 313 8.68 2.06 -23.26
CA VAL A 313 8.73 2.78 -21.98
C VAL A 313 7.75 3.94 -22.04
N PHE A 314 6.91 4.05 -21.02
CA PHE A 314 5.89 5.08 -20.92
C PHE A 314 6.19 6.05 -19.77
N GLY A 315 5.85 7.32 -19.97
CA GLY A 315 5.94 8.35 -18.94
C GLY A 315 4.73 9.26 -18.97
N GLY A 316 4.21 9.64 -17.80
CA GLY A 316 3.10 10.55 -17.62
C GLY A 316 3.57 11.82 -16.94
N ASP A 317 3.41 12.98 -17.58
CA ASP A 317 3.92 14.25 -17.07
C ASP A 317 2.86 15.05 -16.28
N ASP A 318 3.33 16.11 -15.62
CA ASP A 318 2.50 17.06 -14.90
C ASP A 318 1.62 17.95 -15.79
N SER A 319 1.72 17.80 -17.11
CA SER A 319 1.02 18.57 -18.12
C SER A 319 0.00 17.71 -18.88
N SER A 320 -0.61 16.75 -18.16
CA SER A 320 -1.65 15.84 -18.65
C SER A 320 -1.28 15.11 -19.96
N SER A 321 0.00 14.76 -20.13
CA SER A 321 0.49 14.06 -21.32
C SER A 321 1.09 12.70 -20.97
N VAL A 322 0.94 11.74 -21.88
CA VAL A 322 1.62 10.43 -21.85
C VAL A 322 2.55 10.35 -23.06
N TYR A 323 3.72 9.76 -22.84
CA TYR A 323 4.79 9.60 -23.81
C TYR A 323 5.06 8.11 -23.98
N CYS A 324 5.56 7.73 -25.15
CA CYS A 324 6.12 6.41 -25.40
C CYS A 324 7.51 6.54 -26.02
N TYR A 325 8.40 5.67 -25.58
CA TYR A 325 9.76 5.54 -26.07
C TYR A 325 10.03 4.10 -26.46
N ASP A 326 10.84 3.90 -27.50
CA ASP A 326 11.28 2.57 -27.95
C ASP A 326 12.48 2.02 -27.15
N GLN A 327 12.99 0.89 -27.61
CA GLN A 327 14.16 0.21 -27.06
C GLN A 327 15.49 0.99 -27.22
N ASP A 328 15.52 2.05 -28.03
CA ASP A 328 16.69 2.92 -28.15
C ASP A 328 16.52 4.21 -27.31
N GLY A 329 15.35 4.38 -26.69
CA GLY A 329 15.00 5.58 -25.92
C GLY A 329 14.57 6.75 -26.80
N LYS A 330 14.28 6.50 -28.07
CA LYS A 330 13.72 7.50 -28.97
C LYS A 330 12.23 7.63 -28.66
N ARG A 331 11.78 8.88 -28.49
CA ARG A 331 10.37 9.21 -28.32
C ARG A 331 9.60 8.85 -29.59
N LEU A 332 8.64 7.96 -29.48
CA LEU A 332 7.73 7.59 -30.57
C LEU A 332 6.59 8.60 -30.68
N TRP A 333 5.93 8.91 -29.56
CA TRP A 333 4.77 9.81 -29.54
C TRP A 333 4.57 10.50 -28.19
N LYS A 334 3.73 11.53 -28.18
CA LYS A 334 3.21 12.25 -27.01
C LYS A 334 1.74 12.58 -27.23
N LEU A 335 0.86 12.14 -26.33
CA LEU A 335 -0.58 12.34 -26.42
C LEU A 335 -1.17 12.84 -25.09
N ALA A 336 -2.26 13.61 -25.17
CA ALA A 336 -2.96 14.16 -24.02
C ALA A 336 -3.89 13.12 -23.39
N THR A 337 -3.81 12.91 -22.08
CA THR A 337 -4.67 11.96 -21.33
C THR A 337 -6.16 12.33 -21.41
N THR A 338 -6.46 13.62 -21.58
CA THR A 338 -7.82 14.21 -21.50
C THR A 338 -8.55 13.99 -20.17
N CYS A 339 -7.82 13.64 -19.11
CA CYS A 339 -8.35 13.39 -17.77
C CYS A 339 -7.36 13.78 -16.65
N GLY A 340 -6.55 14.81 -16.88
CA GLY A 340 -5.55 15.28 -15.91
C GLY A 340 -4.22 14.52 -15.97
N SER A 341 -3.27 14.91 -15.12
CA SER A 341 -1.93 14.30 -15.06
C SER A 341 -2.02 12.91 -14.42
N ALA A 342 -1.29 11.94 -14.98
CA ALA A 342 -1.27 10.57 -14.46
C ALA A 342 -0.40 10.48 -13.19
N PHE A 343 -1.02 10.14 -12.06
CA PHE A 343 -0.34 9.87 -10.79
C PHE A 343 0.34 8.51 -10.77
N SER A 344 -0.25 7.55 -11.47
CA SER A 344 0.29 6.22 -11.66
C SER A 344 -0.23 5.66 -12.98
N MET A 345 0.48 4.68 -13.51
CA MET A 345 0.09 4.01 -14.75
C MET A 345 0.58 2.58 -14.78
N GLN A 346 -0.06 1.78 -15.63
CA GLN A 346 0.36 0.42 -15.92
C GLN A 346 0.03 0.07 -17.37
N TYR A 347 0.91 -0.67 -18.02
CA TYR A 347 0.69 -1.25 -19.34
C TYR A 347 0.13 -2.67 -19.20
N PHE A 348 -0.87 -3.02 -20.02
CA PHE A 348 -1.38 -4.38 -20.15
C PHE A 348 -2.03 -4.57 -21.53
N GLU A 349 -1.60 -5.59 -22.29
CA GLU A 349 -2.16 -5.99 -23.60
C GLU A 349 -2.48 -4.81 -24.54
N GLU A 350 -1.43 -4.09 -24.96
CA GLU A 350 -1.50 -2.92 -25.84
C GLU A 350 -2.37 -1.79 -25.31
N LYS A 351 -2.62 -1.75 -24.00
CA LYS A 351 -3.36 -0.66 -23.35
C LYS A 351 -2.53 -0.06 -22.24
N ILE A 352 -2.70 1.24 -22.06
CA ILE A 352 -2.13 1.97 -20.92
C ILE A 352 -3.30 2.39 -20.04
N TYR A 353 -3.26 1.93 -18.79
CA TYR A 353 -4.21 2.34 -17.77
C TYR A 353 -3.56 3.44 -16.93
N VAL A 354 -4.28 4.53 -16.72
CA VAL A 354 -3.80 5.67 -15.93
C VAL A 354 -4.80 6.00 -14.83
N VAL A 355 -4.28 6.33 -13.65
CA VAL A 355 -5.04 7.00 -12.59
C VAL A 355 -4.56 8.43 -12.45
N THR A 356 -5.48 9.38 -12.32
CA THR A 356 -5.16 10.80 -12.58
C THR A 356 -5.58 11.76 -11.46
N THR A 357 -5.11 13.00 -11.60
CA THR A 357 -5.44 14.15 -10.75
C THR A 357 -6.92 14.49 -10.68
N ASP A 358 -7.72 14.13 -11.68
CA ASP A 358 -9.17 14.35 -11.68
C ASP A 358 -9.97 13.17 -11.09
N GLY A 359 -9.25 12.13 -10.62
CA GLY A 359 -9.85 10.93 -10.05
C GLY A 359 -10.34 9.90 -11.06
N SER A 360 -9.92 10.00 -12.33
CA SER A 360 -10.22 8.97 -13.32
C SER A 360 -9.30 7.77 -13.18
N LEU A 361 -9.83 6.56 -13.37
CA LEU A 361 -9.10 5.46 -14.00
C LEU A 361 -9.48 5.47 -15.48
N ALA A 362 -8.52 5.59 -16.39
CA ALA A 362 -8.78 5.61 -17.83
C ALA A 362 -7.99 4.53 -18.55
N CYS A 363 -8.62 3.92 -19.57
CA CYS A 363 -7.99 2.95 -20.45
C CYS A 363 -7.69 3.62 -21.79
N ILE A 364 -6.42 3.64 -22.17
CA ILE A 364 -5.90 4.22 -23.41
C ILE A 364 -5.45 3.07 -24.32
N ASP A 365 -5.92 3.06 -25.55
CA ASP A 365 -5.44 2.13 -26.57
C ASP A 365 -4.03 2.54 -27.04
N ALA A 366 -3.05 1.68 -26.85
CA ALA A 366 -1.66 1.90 -27.22
C ALA A 366 -1.23 1.06 -28.42
N SER A 367 -2.17 0.39 -29.11
CA SER A 367 -1.88 -0.28 -30.38
C SER A 367 -1.39 0.71 -31.44
N GLU A 368 -0.53 0.24 -32.35
CA GLU A 368 0.06 1.08 -33.39
C GLU A 368 -1.01 1.81 -34.23
N GLU A 369 -2.09 1.11 -34.56
CA GLU A 369 -3.20 1.67 -35.34
C GLU A 369 -3.92 2.80 -34.58
N ALA A 370 -4.27 2.59 -33.31
CA ALA A 370 -4.96 3.59 -32.51
C ALA A 370 -4.10 4.84 -32.30
N ILE A 371 -2.79 4.65 -32.06
CA ILE A 371 -1.83 5.75 -31.92
C ILE A 371 -1.71 6.54 -33.22
N LYS A 372 -1.55 5.87 -34.37
CA LYS A 372 -1.47 6.53 -35.68
C LYS A 372 -2.73 7.35 -35.99
N ASN A 373 -3.90 6.81 -35.67
CA ASN A 373 -5.18 7.53 -35.81
C ASN A 373 -5.23 8.74 -34.88
N ALA A 374 -4.83 8.60 -33.62
CA ALA A 374 -4.77 9.69 -32.66
C ALA A 374 -3.79 10.80 -33.10
N GLU A 375 -2.66 10.44 -33.69
CA GLU A 375 -1.74 11.39 -34.32
C GLU A 375 -2.32 12.04 -35.57
N ALA A 376 -3.26 11.41 -36.28
CA ALA A 376 -4.06 12.07 -37.32
C ALA A 376 -5.21 12.93 -36.75
N GLY A 377 -5.40 12.98 -35.43
CA GLY A 377 -6.46 13.70 -34.76
C GLY A 377 -7.79 12.93 -34.66
N GLN A 378 -7.78 11.64 -34.99
CA GLN A 378 -8.92 10.75 -34.94
C GLN A 378 -8.84 9.89 -33.68
N VAL A 379 -9.78 10.08 -32.76
CA VAL A 379 -9.85 9.29 -31.52
C VAL A 379 -11.27 8.75 -31.34
N PRO A 380 -11.43 7.58 -30.72
CA PRO A 380 -12.76 7.05 -30.40
C PRO A 380 -13.51 7.97 -29.44
N GLU A 381 -14.84 7.86 -29.47
CA GLU A 381 -15.67 8.36 -28.37
C GLU A 381 -15.51 7.41 -27.17
N TYR A 382 -15.12 7.96 -26.02
CA TYR A 382 -14.89 7.16 -24.82
C TYR A 382 -16.20 6.97 -24.04
N VAL A 383 -16.30 5.84 -23.34
CA VAL A 383 -17.39 5.59 -22.39
C VAL A 383 -17.10 6.27 -21.05
N ASP A 384 -18.01 7.11 -20.56
CA ASP A 384 -17.91 7.76 -19.24
C ASP A 384 -18.66 6.94 -18.19
N ILE A 385 -17.93 6.40 -17.21
CA ILE A 385 -18.42 5.46 -16.21
C ILE A 385 -18.33 6.12 -14.83
N LYS A 386 -19.45 6.14 -14.11
CA LYS A 386 -19.53 6.75 -12.78
C LYS A 386 -19.36 5.71 -11.69
N ALA A 387 -18.62 6.07 -10.65
CA ALA A 387 -18.58 5.27 -9.44
C ALA A 387 -19.99 5.06 -8.85
N PRO A 388 -20.29 3.86 -8.34
CA PRO A 388 -21.50 3.61 -7.56
C PRO A 388 -21.47 4.38 -6.23
N LYS A 389 -22.56 4.27 -5.46
CA LYS A 389 -22.60 4.86 -4.12
C LYS A 389 -21.55 4.20 -3.22
N LYS A 390 -20.83 5.05 -2.49
CA LYS A 390 -19.85 4.66 -1.47
C LYS A 390 -20.45 3.68 -0.45
N VAL A 391 -19.70 2.63 -0.14
CA VAL A 391 -20.03 1.63 0.88
C VAL A 391 -19.47 2.02 2.24
N ALA A 392 -20.01 1.41 3.30
CA ALA A 392 -19.52 1.59 4.66
C ALA A 392 -18.15 0.91 4.84
N ILE A 393 -17.37 1.45 5.79
CA ILE A 393 -16.13 0.79 6.24
C ILE A 393 -16.52 -0.49 6.98
N VAL A 394 -15.94 -1.62 6.57
CA VAL A 394 -16.16 -2.91 7.23
C VAL A 394 -15.19 -3.05 8.41
N ASN A 395 -15.68 -3.59 9.53
CA ASN A 395 -14.83 -3.84 10.69
C ASN A 395 -13.93 -5.08 10.48
N SER A 396 -12.63 -4.82 10.26
CA SER A 396 -11.63 -5.86 9.99
C SER A 396 -11.34 -6.83 11.15
N THR A 397 -11.89 -6.58 12.34
CA THR A 397 -11.70 -7.45 13.52
C THR A 397 -12.82 -8.48 13.73
N VAL A 398 -13.92 -8.36 13.00
CA VAL A 398 -15.05 -9.29 13.11
C VAL A 398 -14.78 -10.51 12.23
N LEU A 399 -14.92 -11.70 12.81
CA LEU A 399 -14.77 -12.99 12.13
C LEU A 399 -16.09 -13.75 12.18
N ASP A 400 -16.46 -14.33 11.05
CA ASP A 400 -17.56 -15.28 10.98
C ASP A 400 -17.15 -16.61 11.62
N THR A 401 -18.14 -17.34 12.14
CA THR A 401 -17.95 -18.72 12.58
C THR A 401 -17.79 -19.64 11.36
N VAL A 402 -17.05 -20.74 11.52
CA VAL A 402 -16.83 -21.72 10.45
C VAL A 402 -18.16 -22.25 9.90
N PRO A 403 -18.48 -22.06 8.61
CA PRO A 403 -19.63 -22.68 7.98
C PRO A 403 -19.51 -24.21 7.94
N ALA A 404 -20.63 -24.94 7.96
CA ALA A 404 -20.65 -26.41 8.04
C ALA A 404 -20.01 -27.12 6.82
N ASP A 405 -19.95 -26.43 5.68
CA ASP A 405 -19.41 -26.89 4.40
C ASP A 405 -17.94 -26.50 4.17
N VAL A 406 -17.34 -25.72 5.07
CA VAL A 406 -15.94 -25.30 4.94
C VAL A 406 -15.00 -26.35 5.53
N ASN A 407 -14.41 -27.16 4.67
CA ASN A 407 -13.23 -27.98 4.96
C ASN A 407 -11.97 -27.13 4.74
N GLY A 408 -11.50 -26.45 5.78
CA GLY A 408 -10.34 -25.56 5.71
C GLY A 408 -9.14 -26.04 6.51
N VAL A 409 -8.04 -25.29 6.39
CA VAL A 409 -6.82 -25.49 7.18
C VAL A 409 -7.02 -24.89 8.57
N THR A 410 -6.89 -25.72 9.61
CA THR A 410 -6.96 -25.27 11.00
C THR A 410 -5.63 -24.66 11.44
N LEU A 411 -5.70 -23.47 12.03
CA LEU A 411 -4.58 -22.71 12.59
C LEU A 411 -4.77 -22.50 14.09
N LYS A 412 -3.68 -22.39 14.84
CA LYS A 412 -3.71 -22.05 16.26
C LYS A 412 -2.82 -20.86 16.56
N CYS A 413 -3.35 -19.90 17.31
CA CYS A 413 -2.56 -18.80 17.84
C CYS A 413 -1.93 -19.21 19.18
N ILE A 414 -0.61 -19.28 19.20
CA ILE A 414 0.20 -19.68 20.36
C ILE A 414 1.05 -18.50 20.83
N LYS A 415 1.47 -18.54 22.09
CA LYS A 415 2.38 -17.56 22.66
C LYS A 415 3.81 -18.09 22.63
N GLU A 416 4.69 -17.37 21.94
CA GLU A 416 6.12 -17.65 21.87
C GLU A 416 6.89 -16.47 22.48
N GLY A 417 7.41 -16.68 23.69
CA GLY A 417 7.99 -15.60 24.49
C GLY A 417 6.98 -14.48 24.78
N SER A 418 7.25 -13.28 24.27
CA SER A 418 6.38 -12.11 24.42
C SER A 418 5.42 -11.89 23.26
N LYS A 419 5.48 -12.72 22.20
CA LYS A 419 4.73 -12.53 20.95
C LYS A 419 3.67 -13.61 20.77
N LEU A 420 2.59 -13.26 20.08
CA LEU A 420 1.60 -14.22 19.59
C LEU A 420 1.94 -14.60 18.17
N ARG A 421 2.05 -15.91 17.88
CA ARG A 421 2.30 -16.47 16.56
C ARG A 421 1.14 -17.36 16.15
N VAL A 422 0.89 -17.43 14.85
CA VAL A 422 -0.10 -18.35 14.29
C VAL A 422 0.66 -19.47 13.59
N LYS A 423 0.28 -20.72 13.89
CA LYS A 423 0.86 -21.94 13.33
C LYS A 423 -0.22 -22.77 12.69
N VAL A 424 0.13 -23.55 11.68
CA VAL A 424 -0.76 -24.58 11.13
C VAL A 424 -0.79 -25.77 12.09
N VAL A 425 -1.98 -26.27 12.42
CA VAL A 425 -2.15 -27.49 13.26
C VAL A 425 -2.81 -28.65 12.51
N THR A 426 -3.17 -28.42 11.25
CA THR A 426 -3.64 -29.49 10.36
C THR A 426 -2.47 -30.42 10.01
N GLU A 427 -2.71 -31.73 10.00
CA GLU A 427 -1.68 -32.70 9.62
C GLU A 427 -1.20 -32.47 8.18
N GLY A 428 0.08 -32.75 7.93
CA GLY A 428 0.70 -32.58 6.60
C GLY A 428 1.39 -31.21 6.38
N TYR A 429 1.32 -30.28 7.33
CA TYR A 429 1.98 -28.98 7.26
C TYR A 429 3.16 -28.86 8.25
N HIS A 430 4.10 -27.95 7.97
CA HIS A 430 5.17 -27.57 8.88
C HIS A 430 4.62 -26.80 10.08
N ASN A 431 4.48 -27.49 11.23
CA ASN A 431 3.88 -26.91 12.44
C ASN A 431 4.81 -25.93 13.18
N ASP A 432 6.09 -25.90 12.82
CA ASP A 432 7.11 -24.97 13.32
C ASP A 432 7.15 -23.66 12.52
N TRP A 433 6.55 -23.62 11.33
CA TRP A 433 6.48 -22.43 10.49
C TRP A 433 5.41 -21.45 10.96
N ASN A 434 5.74 -20.16 10.90
CA ASN A 434 4.78 -19.10 11.17
C ASN A 434 3.80 -18.92 10.00
N VAL A 435 2.64 -18.35 10.29
CA VAL A 435 1.64 -17.96 9.30
C VAL A 435 1.50 -16.43 9.31
N GLN A 436 1.70 -15.78 8.15
CA GLN A 436 1.33 -14.38 7.94
C GLN A 436 -0.16 -14.23 8.23
N PHE A 437 -0.47 -13.61 9.37
CA PHE A 437 -1.82 -13.54 9.91
C PHE A 437 -2.06 -12.18 10.59
N PRO A 438 -3.22 -11.53 10.38
CA PRO A 438 -3.52 -10.21 10.93
C PRO A 438 -3.31 -10.13 12.45
N LYS A 439 -2.41 -9.26 12.91
CA LYS A 439 -2.08 -9.15 14.35
C LYS A 439 -3.28 -8.75 15.20
N ASN A 440 -4.15 -7.89 14.68
CA ASN A 440 -5.35 -7.42 15.36
C ASN A 440 -6.39 -8.54 15.61
N LEU A 441 -6.27 -9.67 14.92
CA LEU A 441 -7.11 -10.84 15.14
C LEU A 441 -6.51 -11.83 16.15
N ARG A 442 -5.20 -11.78 16.40
CA ARG A 442 -4.51 -12.78 17.22
C ARG A 442 -4.98 -12.73 18.68
N LYS A 443 -5.45 -13.88 19.16
CA LYS A 443 -5.86 -14.12 20.54
C LYS A 443 -5.19 -15.39 21.03
N GLU A 444 -4.55 -15.33 22.20
CA GLU A 444 -3.84 -16.47 22.78
C GLU A 444 -4.78 -17.69 22.88
N ASN A 445 -4.31 -18.84 22.38
CA ASN A 445 -5.03 -20.11 22.30
C ASN A 445 -6.26 -20.16 21.38
N ALA A 446 -6.60 -19.08 20.69
CA ALA A 446 -7.67 -19.11 19.71
C ALA A 446 -7.32 -20.00 18.52
N VAL A 447 -8.35 -20.66 18.00
CA VAL A 447 -8.27 -21.54 16.84
C VAL A 447 -9.01 -20.90 15.68
N TYR A 448 -8.40 -20.90 14.51
CA TYR A 448 -8.95 -20.34 13.29
C TYR A 448 -9.06 -21.44 12.23
N VAL A 449 -9.95 -21.24 11.28
CA VAL A 449 -10.00 -22.04 10.05
C VAL A 449 -9.86 -21.07 8.90
N VAL A 450 -8.99 -21.39 7.95
CA VAL A 450 -8.80 -20.63 6.72
C VAL A 450 -9.07 -21.52 5.51
N SER A 451 -9.41 -20.91 4.38
CA SER A 451 -9.71 -21.67 3.16
C SER A 451 -8.47 -22.43 2.68
N GLU A 452 -7.33 -21.73 2.65
CA GLU A 452 -6.05 -22.28 2.22
C GLU A 452 -4.91 -21.57 2.97
N VAL A 453 -3.79 -22.27 3.12
CA VAL A 453 -2.49 -21.65 3.39
C VAL A 453 -1.53 -22.01 2.27
N ARG A 454 -0.73 -21.04 1.83
CA ARG A 454 0.26 -21.21 0.78
C ARG A 454 1.66 -20.96 1.31
N GLU A 455 2.61 -21.74 0.85
CA GLU A 455 4.02 -21.55 1.19
C GLU A 455 4.56 -20.27 0.55
N SER A 456 5.37 -19.53 1.30
CA SER A 456 6.22 -18.51 0.70
C SER A 456 7.36 -19.19 -0.06
N THR A 457 7.60 -18.74 -1.28
CA THR A 457 8.53 -19.31 -2.25
C THR A 457 9.98 -19.42 -1.76
N GLU A 458 10.39 -18.66 -0.74
CA GLU A 458 11.81 -18.63 -0.28
C GLU A 458 12.03 -18.47 1.23
N SER A 459 10.99 -18.38 2.07
CA SER A 459 11.13 -17.81 3.43
C SER A 459 10.61 -18.66 4.59
N GLY A 460 10.22 -19.91 4.37
CA GLY A 460 9.89 -20.85 5.46
C GLY A 460 8.72 -20.38 6.34
N PHE A 461 7.69 -19.81 5.72
CA PHE A 461 6.45 -19.41 6.38
C PHE A 461 5.26 -19.62 5.45
N TYR A 462 4.06 -19.62 6.02
CA TYR A 462 2.79 -19.74 5.30
C TYR A 462 2.06 -18.41 5.19
N ARG A 463 1.28 -18.23 4.13
CA ARG A 463 0.39 -17.08 3.92
C ARG A 463 -1.04 -17.57 3.84
N VAL A 464 -1.93 -16.92 4.59
CA VAL A 464 -3.37 -17.21 4.48
C VAL A 464 -3.87 -16.80 3.11
N PHE A 465 -4.64 -17.67 2.46
CA PHE A 465 -5.35 -17.34 1.23
C PHE A 465 -6.85 -17.61 1.40
N GLY A 466 -7.67 -16.63 1.03
CA GLY A 466 -9.13 -16.65 1.21
C GLY A 466 -9.62 -16.17 2.58
N ASP A 467 -10.79 -16.66 2.98
CA ASP A 467 -11.49 -16.18 4.19
C ASP A 467 -10.88 -16.76 5.48
N ILE A 468 -10.97 -15.98 6.56
CA ILE A 468 -10.56 -16.35 7.93
C ILE A 468 -11.81 -16.48 8.79
N TYR A 469 -11.95 -17.63 9.45
CA TYR A 469 -13.04 -17.95 10.37
C TYR A 469 -12.52 -18.18 11.78
N ILE A 470 -13.34 -17.86 12.78
CA ILE A 470 -13.08 -18.24 14.18
C ILE A 470 -13.72 -19.61 14.46
N LYS A 471 -12.96 -20.51 15.09
CA LYS A 471 -13.46 -21.80 15.58
C LYS A 471 -13.76 -21.66 17.07
N ASN A 472 -15.06 -21.71 17.41
CA ASN A 472 -15.55 -21.60 18.79
C ASN A 472 -15.17 -22.81 19.64
#